data_AF-A0A9E5AI25-F1
#
_entry.id   AF-A0A9E5AI25-F1
#
_cell.length_a   1.000
_cell.length_b   1.000
_cell.length_c   1.000
_cell.angle_alpha   90.00
_cell.angle_beta   90.00
_cell.angle_gamma   90.00
#
_symmetry.space_group_name_H-M   'P 1'
#
loop_
_entity.id
_entity.type
_entity.pdbx_description
1 polymer ?
#
loop_
_entity_poly.entity_id
_entity_poly.type
_entity_poly.pdbx_seq_one_letter_code
_entity_poly.pdbx_strand_id
1 'polypeptide(L)'
;MCPNAEDTDCTKNSCEIATGACVKTPVTNGILCDADGSKCTPNDVCGAGDCKLGNNTCKCSEDVDCIDYEDGDLCNATMFCDKATNVCAVNAKTVIGCPSVGNTQCSHNLCDPKLGKCAMTFVNQGKVCDDGAPCTQGDVCDGGSCKAGTDLCKCKVDPDCLTQGRQSVQWHALVRQVSNSLELQD
;
A
#
# COMPACT_ATOMS: atom_id res chain seq x y z
N MET A 1 -45.99 19.90 42.03
CA MET A 1 -45.09 19.32 41.02
C MET A 1 -43.67 19.57 41.49
N CYS A 2 -42.83 18.55 41.56
CA CYS A 2 -41.45 18.72 42.01
C CYS A 2 -40.57 19.32 40.90
N PRO A 3 -39.57 20.13 41.25
CA PRO A 3 -38.60 20.65 40.28
C PRO A 3 -37.75 19.51 39.73
N ASN A 4 -37.45 19.54 38.43
CA ASN A 4 -36.65 18.53 37.73
C ASN A 4 -35.24 19.02 37.34
N ALA A 5 -34.83 20.21 37.79
CA ALA A 5 -33.53 20.80 37.45
C ALA A 5 -32.33 19.98 37.94
N GLU A 6 -32.57 19.10 38.92
CA GLU A 6 -31.57 18.26 39.56
C GLU A 6 -31.71 16.78 39.19
N ASP A 7 -32.64 16.46 38.27
CA ASP A 7 -32.85 15.09 37.80
C ASP A 7 -31.67 14.65 36.93
N THR A 8 -31.31 13.37 37.06
CA THR A 8 -30.35 12.68 36.20
C THR A 8 -31.03 11.46 35.60
N ASP A 9 -30.33 10.74 34.72
CA ASP A 9 -30.83 9.47 34.19
C ASP A 9 -31.14 8.47 35.32
N CYS A 10 -30.38 8.51 36.42
CA CYS A 10 -30.47 7.55 37.52
C CYS A 10 -31.15 8.06 38.80
N THR A 11 -31.46 9.36 38.90
CA THR A 11 -32.22 9.92 40.02
C THR A 11 -33.25 10.93 39.53
N LYS A 12 -34.47 10.84 40.07
CA LYS A 12 -35.57 11.79 39.78
C LYS A 12 -36.15 12.32 41.08
N ASN A 13 -36.52 13.60 41.07
CA ASN A 13 -37.26 14.21 42.16
C ASN A 13 -38.71 13.72 42.16
N SER A 14 -39.08 13.02 43.23
CA SER A 14 -40.43 12.52 43.47
C SER A 14 -41.08 13.24 44.64
N CYS A 15 -42.41 13.40 44.57
CA CYS A 15 -43.21 13.98 45.66
C CYS A 15 -43.52 12.90 46.68
N GLU A 16 -43.03 13.07 47.91
CA GLU A 16 -43.42 12.24 49.03
C GLU A 16 -44.84 12.64 49.49
N ILE A 17 -45.81 11.75 49.29
CA ILE A 17 -47.24 12.07 49.49
C ILE A 17 -47.58 12.41 50.95
N ALA A 18 -46.84 11.85 51.92
CA ALA A 18 -47.09 12.08 53.34
C ALA A 18 -46.69 13.49 53.81
N THR A 19 -45.63 14.05 53.24
CA THR A 19 -45.00 15.30 53.68
C THR A 19 -45.20 16.44 52.68
N GLY A 20 -45.52 16.11 51.42
CA GLY A 20 -45.49 17.04 50.30
C GLY A 20 -44.08 17.47 49.89
N ALA A 21 -43.04 16.86 50.48
CA ALA A 21 -41.64 17.18 50.19
C ALA A 21 -41.20 16.57 48.87
N CYS A 22 -40.29 17.25 48.17
CA CYS A 22 -39.63 16.70 47.00
C CYS A 22 -38.33 16.03 47.43
N VAL A 23 -38.22 14.74 47.14
CA VAL A 23 -37.07 13.91 47.51
C VAL A 23 -36.43 13.32 46.27
N LYS A 24 -35.09 13.29 46.21
CA LYS A 24 -34.38 12.57 45.15
C LYS A 24 -34.56 11.08 45.38
N THR A 25 -35.19 10.42 44.42
CA THR A 25 -35.39 8.97 44.42
C THR A 25 -34.59 8.34 43.28
N PRO A 26 -33.85 7.25 43.54
CA PRO A 26 -33.18 6.52 42.48
C PRO A 26 -34.23 5.91 41.54
N VAL A 27 -33.93 5.96 40.24
CA VAL A 27 -34.71 5.18 39.27
C VAL A 27 -34.43 3.68 39.49
N THR A 28 -35.25 2.84 38.87
CA THR A 28 -35.09 1.38 38.91
C THR A 28 -33.69 0.97 38.43
N ASN A 29 -33.05 0.06 39.18
CA ASN A 29 -31.76 -0.49 38.76
C ASN A 29 -31.88 -1.22 37.41
N GLY A 30 -30.84 -1.12 36.58
CA GLY A 30 -30.79 -1.75 35.26
C GLY A 30 -31.39 -0.91 34.12
N ILE A 31 -31.96 0.26 34.43
CA ILE A 31 -32.34 1.24 33.40
C ILE A 31 -31.06 1.77 32.74
N LEU A 32 -31.08 1.88 31.40
CA LEU A 32 -29.98 2.44 30.63
C LEU A 32 -29.75 3.91 31.00
N CYS A 33 -28.47 4.27 31.07
CA CYS A 33 -28.00 5.63 31.24
C CYS A 33 -26.70 5.79 30.43
N ASP A 34 -26.08 6.96 30.44
CA ASP A 34 -24.75 7.16 29.86
C ASP A 34 -23.83 7.77 30.92
N ALA A 35 -22.84 7.00 31.39
CA ALA A 35 -22.01 7.39 32.51
C ALA A 35 -20.89 8.36 32.12
N ASP A 36 -20.43 8.28 30.87
CA ASP A 36 -19.22 8.96 30.39
C ASP A 36 -19.38 9.65 29.03
N GLY A 37 -20.56 9.61 28.42
CA GLY A 37 -20.86 10.15 27.09
C GLY A 37 -20.43 9.23 25.95
N SER A 38 -19.99 8.00 26.24
CA SER A 38 -19.32 7.14 25.28
C SER A 38 -20.27 6.18 24.58
N LYS A 39 -20.21 6.16 23.25
CA LYS A 39 -20.87 5.12 22.44
C LYS A 39 -20.25 3.73 22.63
N CYS A 40 -19.09 3.65 23.28
CA CYS A 40 -18.37 2.41 23.50
C CYS A 40 -18.90 1.60 24.67
N THR A 41 -19.68 2.20 25.56
CA THR A 41 -20.28 1.55 26.71
C THR A 41 -21.80 1.61 26.62
N PRO A 42 -22.42 1.02 25.57
CA PRO A 42 -23.86 1.13 25.32
C PRO A 42 -24.74 0.42 26.37
N ASN A 43 -24.11 -0.27 27.33
CA ASN A 43 -24.77 -1.05 28.38
C ASN A 43 -24.51 -0.44 29.77
N ASP A 44 -24.24 0.86 29.84
CA ASP A 44 -24.27 1.63 31.07
C ASP A 44 -25.65 1.53 31.72
N VAL A 45 -25.68 1.27 33.02
CA VAL A 45 -26.94 1.03 33.75
C VAL A 45 -26.97 1.68 35.12
N CYS A 46 -28.16 2.16 35.51
CA CYS A 46 -28.39 2.70 36.83
C CYS A 46 -28.25 1.61 37.91
N GLY A 47 -27.51 1.94 38.97
CA GLY A 47 -27.34 1.11 40.15
C GLY A 47 -27.29 1.98 41.40
N ALA A 48 -28.29 1.85 42.27
CA ALA A 48 -28.40 2.60 43.53
C ALA A 48 -28.36 4.14 43.35
N GLY A 49 -28.91 4.66 42.24
CA GLY A 49 -28.98 6.09 41.95
C GLY A 49 -27.80 6.63 41.14
N ASP A 50 -26.73 5.86 40.95
CA ASP A 50 -25.62 6.25 40.08
C ASP A 50 -25.71 5.54 38.74
N CYS A 51 -25.28 6.19 37.66
CA CYS A 51 -25.01 5.50 36.40
C CYS A 51 -23.70 4.71 36.53
N LYS A 52 -23.76 3.40 36.33
CA LYS A 52 -22.60 2.52 36.41
C LYS A 52 -22.12 2.19 34.99
N LEU A 53 -20.82 2.34 34.78
CA LEU A 53 -20.16 2.05 33.51
C LEU A 53 -20.31 0.57 33.16
N GLY A 54 -20.76 0.30 31.94
CA GLY A 54 -20.86 -0.99 31.32
C GLY A 54 -19.56 -1.44 30.68
N ASN A 55 -19.63 -2.56 29.97
CA ASN A 55 -18.46 -3.09 29.26
C ASN A 55 -18.15 -2.26 28.01
N ASN A 56 -16.88 -1.91 27.85
CA ASN A 56 -16.39 -1.28 26.62
C ASN A 56 -16.41 -2.29 25.47
N THR A 57 -17.24 -2.02 24.46
CA THR A 57 -17.40 -2.85 23.27
C THR A 57 -16.58 -2.39 22.07
N CYS A 58 -15.99 -1.20 22.12
CA CYS A 58 -15.12 -0.69 21.07
C CYS A 58 -13.81 -1.46 21.02
N LYS A 59 -13.23 -1.57 19.81
CA LYS A 59 -11.91 -2.19 19.62
C LYS A 59 -10.77 -1.19 19.72
N CYS A 60 -11.04 0.07 19.42
CA CYS A 60 -10.10 1.16 19.48
C CYS A 60 -10.83 2.48 19.79
N SER A 61 -10.08 3.47 20.25
CA SER A 61 -10.48 4.87 20.43
C SER A 61 -9.58 5.81 19.64
N GLU A 62 -8.30 5.45 19.50
CA GLU A 62 -7.28 6.20 18.76
C GLU A 62 -6.42 5.22 17.93
N ASP A 63 -5.68 5.74 16.95
CA ASP A 63 -4.86 4.90 16.04
C ASP A 63 -3.81 4.07 16.78
N VAL A 64 -3.32 4.57 17.92
CA VAL A 64 -2.34 3.86 18.77
C VAL A 64 -2.88 2.54 19.30
N ASP A 65 -4.19 2.42 19.50
CA ASP A 65 -4.84 1.18 19.96
C ASP A 65 -4.81 0.09 18.88
N CYS A 66 -4.54 0.48 17.62
CA CYS A 66 -4.51 -0.43 16.49
C CYS A 66 -3.13 -0.99 16.18
N ILE A 67 -2.07 -0.53 16.87
CA ILE A 67 -0.69 -0.97 16.64
C ILE A 67 -0.52 -2.47 16.88
N ASP A 68 -1.24 -3.04 17.84
CA ASP A 68 -1.16 -4.48 18.15
C ASP A 68 -1.72 -5.37 17.02
N TYR A 69 -2.43 -4.79 16.05
CA TYR A 69 -2.97 -5.50 14.89
C TYR A 69 -2.14 -5.30 13.61
N GLU A 70 -1.04 -4.53 13.68
CA GLU A 70 -0.11 -4.36 12.58
C GLU A 70 0.68 -5.65 12.32
N ASP A 71 0.92 -5.98 11.06
CA ASP A 71 1.76 -7.11 10.64
C ASP A 71 3.26 -6.75 10.55
N GLY A 72 3.57 -5.46 10.70
CA GLY A 72 4.93 -4.91 10.62
C GLY A 72 5.42 -4.63 9.20
N ASP A 73 4.56 -4.75 8.19
CA ASP A 73 4.86 -4.38 6.80
C ASP A 73 4.38 -2.96 6.49
N LEU A 74 5.29 -1.99 6.62
CA LEU A 74 5.03 -0.59 6.33
C LEU A 74 4.72 -0.32 4.84
N CYS A 75 4.88 -1.31 3.96
CA CYS A 75 4.62 -1.14 2.53
C CYS A 75 3.16 -1.42 2.17
N ASN A 76 2.42 -2.20 2.98
CA ASN A 76 1.10 -2.71 2.63
C ASN A 76 -0.09 -1.98 3.29
N ALA A 77 0.16 -0.75 3.77
CA ALA A 77 -0.68 0.12 4.59
C ALA A 77 -0.72 -0.20 6.09
N THR A 78 -0.81 0.86 6.89
CA THR A 78 -0.94 0.80 8.35
C THR A 78 -2.40 0.75 8.77
N MET A 79 -2.64 0.28 9.98
CA MET A 79 -3.92 0.30 10.66
C MET A 79 -4.22 1.69 11.24
N PHE A 80 -5.51 2.01 11.38
CA PHE A 80 -6.01 3.20 12.06
C PHE A 80 -7.33 2.87 12.75
N CYS A 81 -7.75 3.70 13.71
CA CYS A 81 -9.05 3.55 14.34
C CYS A 81 -10.12 4.27 13.52
N ASP A 82 -11.04 3.52 12.92
CA ASP A 82 -12.20 4.11 12.27
C ASP A 82 -13.16 4.65 13.34
N LYS A 83 -13.11 5.97 13.61
CA LYS A 83 -13.95 6.64 14.61
C LYS A 83 -15.46 6.56 14.33
N ALA A 84 -15.89 6.16 13.12
CA ALA A 84 -17.29 5.93 12.84
C ALA A 84 -17.79 4.59 13.44
N THR A 85 -16.92 3.59 13.48
CA THR A 85 -17.25 2.23 13.93
C THR A 85 -16.53 1.81 15.21
N ASN A 86 -15.49 2.54 15.62
CA ASN A 86 -14.53 2.22 16.68
C ASN A 86 -13.88 0.84 16.52
N VAL A 87 -13.57 0.50 15.27
CA VAL A 87 -12.89 -0.73 14.86
C VAL A 87 -11.62 -0.38 14.10
N CYS A 88 -10.55 -1.14 14.33
CA CYS A 88 -9.31 -0.98 13.59
C CYS A 88 -9.52 -1.37 12.12
N ALA A 89 -9.13 -0.49 11.22
CA ALA A 89 -9.26 -0.65 9.78
C ALA A 89 -7.93 -0.31 9.08
N VAL A 90 -7.76 -0.80 7.85
CA VAL A 90 -6.56 -0.52 7.04
C VAL A 90 -6.65 0.87 6.41
N ASN A 91 -5.62 1.70 6.59
CA ASN A 91 -5.51 3.00 5.96
C ASN A 91 -4.85 2.89 4.59
N ALA A 92 -5.63 2.61 3.55
CA ALA A 92 -5.12 2.46 2.18
C ALA A 92 -4.32 3.66 1.63
N LYS A 93 -4.41 4.85 2.25
CA LYS A 93 -3.60 6.03 1.86
C LYS A 93 -2.15 5.94 2.29
N THR A 94 -1.83 5.02 3.20
CA THR A 94 -0.47 4.81 3.72
C THR A 94 0.29 3.73 2.94
N VAL A 95 -0.34 3.08 1.95
CA VAL A 95 0.34 2.14 1.05
C VAL A 95 1.49 2.87 0.35
N ILE A 96 2.69 2.30 0.45
CA ILE A 96 3.88 2.89 -0.14
C ILE A 96 4.06 2.35 -1.56
N GLY A 97 3.75 3.20 -2.55
CA GLY A 97 4.02 2.93 -3.95
C GLY A 97 5.42 3.39 -4.35
N CYS A 98 6.29 2.46 -4.73
CA CYS A 98 7.62 2.80 -5.24
C CYS A 98 7.59 3.14 -6.73
N PRO A 99 8.27 4.22 -7.16
CA PRO A 99 8.31 4.58 -8.57
C PRO A 99 9.12 3.55 -9.35
N SER A 100 8.66 3.19 -10.54
CA SER A 100 9.32 2.23 -11.43
C SER A 100 10.44 2.84 -12.29
N VAL A 101 10.75 4.12 -12.10
CA VAL A 101 11.83 4.80 -12.83
C VAL A 101 13.16 4.13 -12.51
N GLY A 102 13.86 3.68 -13.56
CA GLY A 102 15.13 2.96 -13.41
C GLY A 102 14.98 1.45 -13.20
N ASN A 103 13.76 0.92 -13.17
CA ASN A 103 13.56 -0.53 -13.18
C ASN A 103 14.13 -1.12 -14.47
N THR A 104 14.88 -2.21 -14.33
CA THR A 104 15.40 -3.05 -15.41
C THR A 104 14.91 -4.48 -15.21
N GLN A 105 15.26 -5.39 -16.12
CA GLN A 105 14.99 -6.82 -15.95
C GLN A 105 15.66 -7.40 -14.69
N CYS A 106 16.73 -6.78 -14.20
CA CYS A 106 17.57 -7.31 -13.12
C CYS A 106 17.55 -6.46 -11.84
N SER A 107 16.86 -5.32 -11.85
CA SER A 107 16.81 -4.42 -10.69
C SER A 107 15.50 -3.65 -10.65
N HIS A 108 14.78 -3.69 -9.54
CA HIS A 108 13.53 -2.95 -9.33
C HIS A 108 13.63 -2.07 -8.09
N ASN A 109 12.95 -0.92 -8.11
CA ASN A 109 12.75 -0.11 -6.93
C ASN A 109 11.61 -0.70 -6.08
N LEU A 110 11.98 -1.34 -4.98
CA LEU A 110 11.05 -2.06 -4.10
C LEU A 110 11.01 -1.41 -2.72
N CYS A 111 9.86 -1.52 -2.06
CA CYS A 111 9.69 -1.03 -0.70
C CYS A 111 10.27 -2.05 0.29
N ASP A 112 11.08 -1.57 1.23
CA ASP A 112 11.52 -2.35 2.39
C ASP A 112 10.38 -2.41 3.42
N PRO A 113 9.82 -3.60 3.74
CA PRO A 113 8.68 -3.75 4.65
C PRO A 113 8.91 -3.17 6.05
N LYS A 114 10.14 -3.21 6.56
CA LYS A 114 10.44 -2.74 7.93
C LYS A 114 10.68 -1.25 7.98
N LEU A 115 11.22 -0.68 6.90
CA LEU A 115 11.61 0.73 6.85
C LEU A 115 10.57 1.61 6.18
N GLY A 116 9.66 1.04 5.38
CA GLY A 116 8.71 1.79 4.58
C GLY A 116 9.42 2.71 3.57
N LYS A 117 10.54 2.24 3.00
CA LYS A 117 11.38 3.05 2.10
C LYS A 117 11.65 2.30 0.82
N CYS A 118 11.54 3.03 -0.29
CA CYS A 118 11.88 2.50 -1.61
C CYS A 118 13.40 2.50 -1.81
N ALA A 119 13.92 1.36 -2.24
CA ALA A 119 15.31 1.21 -2.65
C ALA A 119 15.43 0.28 -3.87
N MET A 120 16.42 0.57 -4.73
CA MET A 120 16.77 -0.33 -5.82
C MET A 120 17.28 -1.65 -5.24
N THR A 121 16.63 -2.73 -5.64
CA THR A 121 16.90 -4.09 -5.20
C THR A 121 17.14 -4.98 -6.41
N PHE A 122 18.13 -5.86 -6.32
CA PHE A 122 18.39 -6.82 -7.38
C PHE A 122 17.28 -7.85 -7.45
N VAL A 123 16.74 -8.05 -8.65
CA VAL A 123 15.68 -9.02 -8.92
C VAL A 123 16.14 -10.00 -9.99
N ASN A 124 15.44 -11.13 -10.08
CA ASN A 124 15.65 -12.12 -11.14
C ASN A 124 17.09 -12.68 -11.24
N GLN A 125 17.86 -12.70 -10.14
CA GLN A 125 19.25 -13.18 -10.15
C GLN A 125 19.36 -14.59 -10.76
N GLY A 126 20.29 -14.75 -11.70
CA GLY A 126 20.51 -15.99 -12.47
C GLY A 126 19.44 -16.31 -13.51
N LYS A 127 18.41 -15.47 -13.69
CA LYS A 127 17.43 -15.62 -14.76
C LYS A 127 17.91 -14.95 -16.03
N VAL A 128 17.39 -15.45 -17.16
CA VAL A 128 17.69 -14.92 -18.48
C VAL A 128 17.27 -13.46 -18.57
N CYS A 129 18.13 -12.66 -19.18
CA CYS A 129 17.89 -11.27 -19.52
C CYS A 129 18.47 -10.97 -20.91
N ASP A 130 18.38 -9.72 -21.34
CA ASP A 130 19.02 -9.21 -22.56
C ASP A 130 19.93 -8.04 -22.18
N ASP A 131 21.23 -8.17 -22.45
CA ASP A 131 22.23 -7.14 -22.16
C ASP A 131 22.29 -6.03 -23.22
N GLY A 132 21.50 -6.16 -24.28
CA GLY A 132 21.44 -5.25 -25.43
C GLY A 132 22.65 -5.36 -26.36
N ALA A 133 23.61 -6.24 -26.08
CA ALA A 133 24.75 -6.48 -26.94
C ALA A 133 24.34 -7.47 -28.06
N PRO A 134 24.72 -7.20 -29.33
CA PRO A 134 24.44 -8.15 -30.38
C PRO A 134 25.28 -9.43 -30.20
N CYS A 135 24.69 -10.56 -30.61
CA CYS A 135 25.35 -11.87 -30.66
C CYS A 135 25.81 -12.45 -29.31
N THR A 136 25.35 -11.91 -28.19
CA THR A 136 25.47 -12.57 -26.88
C THR A 136 24.39 -13.65 -26.76
N GLN A 137 24.73 -14.77 -26.12
CA GLN A 137 23.78 -15.85 -25.83
C GLN A 137 23.92 -16.34 -24.40
N GLY A 138 22.79 -16.44 -23.71
CA GLY A 138 22.73 -16.95 -22.34
C GLY A 138 22.99 -15.89 -21.28
N ASP A 139 22.62 -14.64 -21.55
CA ASP A 139 22.78 -13.54 -20.60
C ASP A 139 21.94 -13.77 -19.35
N VAL A 140 22.47 -13.37 -18.20
CA VAL A 140 21.82 -13.58 -16.91
C VAL A 140 21.91 -12.36 -16.01
N CYS A 141 20.88 -12.15 -15.20
CA CYS A 141 20.90 -11.11 -14.19
C CYS A 141 21.92 -11.45 -13.11
N ASP A 142 22.86 -10.53 -12.88
CA ASP A 142 23.79 -10.60 -11.76
C ASP A 142 24.15 -9.18 -11.29
N GLY A 143 24.11 -8.99 -9.96
CA GLY A 143 24.39 -7.68 -9.34
C GLY A 143 23.54 -6.52 -9.85
N GLY A 144 22.28 -6.77 -10.24
CA GLY A 144 21.36 -5.70 -10.69
C GLY A 144 21.50 -5.28 -12.15
N SER A 145 22.37 -5.95 -12.92
CA SER A 145 22.53 -5.71 -14.36
C SER A 145 22.43 -7.02 -15.12
N CYS A 146 22.06 -6.94 -16.39
CA CYS A 146 22.17 -8.09 -17.27
C CYS A 146 23.64 -8.30 -17.64
N LYS A 147 24.20 -9.47 -17.35
CA LYS A 147 25.57 -9.82 -17.72
C LYS A 147 25.56 -10.62 -19.00
N ALA A 148 26.34 -10.16 -19.97
CA ALA A 148 26.63 -10.86 -21.21
C ALA A 148 26.98 -12.33 -20.96
N GLY A 149 26.31 -13.21 -21.69
CA GLY A 149 26.63 -14.62 -21.76
C GLY A 149 27.81 -14.88 -22.69
N THR A 150 27.72 -15.95 -23.47
CA THR A 150 28.76 -16.30 -24.44
C THR A 150 28.67 -15.37 -25.65
N ASP A 151 29.78 -14.71 -25.98
CA ASP A 151 29.90 -13.89 -27.20
C ASP A 151 30.07 -14.78 -28.43
N LEU A 152 29.07 -14.78 -29.32
CA LEU A 152 29.04 -15.52 -30.57
C LEU A 152 29.43 -14.67 -31.77
N CYS A 153 29.85 -13.41 -31.59
CA CYS A 153 30.38 -12.58 -32.67
C CYS A 153 31.63 -13.23 -33.27
N LYS A 154 31.46 -13.88 -34.42
CA LYS A 154 32.59 -14.38 -35.22
C LYS A 154 33.28 -13.29 -36.04
N CYS A 155 32.71 -12.09 -36.02
CA CYS A 155 32.95 -10.98 -36.93
C CYS A 155 32.99 -9.69 -36.12
N LYS A 156 34.14 -9.35 -35.51
CA LYS A 156 34.26 -8.16 -34.65
C LYS A 156 34.84 -6.97 -35.40
N VAL A 157 35.68 -7.24 -36.39
CA VAL A 157 36.21 -6.24 -37.33
C VAL A 157 36.00 -6.72 -38.77
N ASP A 158 35.96 -5.78 -39.73
CA ASP A 158 35.73 -6.08 -41.15
C ASP A 158 36.60 -7.23 -41.70
N PRO A 159 37.91 -7.34 -41.35
CA PRO A 159 38.74 -8.47 -41.77
C PRO A 159 38.25 -9.85 -41.31
N ASP A 160 37.60 -9.97 -40.15
CA ASP A 160 37.11 -11.24 -39.60
C ASP A 160 36.02 -11.85 -40.50
N CYS A 161 35.29 -11.00 -41.23
CA CYS A 161 34.19 -11.37 -42.10
C CYS A 161 34.61 -11.69 -43.54
N LEU A 162 35.88 -11.50 -43.90
CA LEU A 162 36.38 -11.76 -45.25
C LEU A 162 36.48 -13.26 -45.56
N THR A 163 36.51 -14.12 -44.54
CA THR A 163 36.69 -15.58 -44.68
C THR A 163 35.39 -16.37 -44.53
N GLN A 164 34.33 -15.77 -43.97
CA GLN A 164 33.00 -16.36 -43.94
C GLN A 164 32.29 -15.94 -45.22
N GLY A 165 32.52 -16.70 -46.29
CA GLY A 165 32.03 -16.40 -47.63
C GLY A 165 30.60 -15.85 -47.63
N ARG A 166 30.43 -14.72 -48.33
CA ARG A 166 29.13 -14.06 -48.60
C ARG A 166 28.02 -15.09 -48.67
N GLN A 167 27.26 -15.27 -47.59
CA GLN A 167 25.93 -15.83 -47.73
C GLN A 167 25.10 -14.74 -48.40
N SER A 168 25.10 -14.81 -49.73
CA SER A 168 24.17 -14.22 -50.69
C SER A 168 23.17 -13.21 -50.11
N VAL A 169 23.65 -12.03 -49.73
CA VAL A 169 22.84 -10.85 -49.97
C VAL A 169 22.85 -10.65 -51.48
N GLN A 170 21.80 -11.12 -52.13
CA GLN A 170 21.45 -10.82 -53.50
C GLN A 170 21.06 -9.33 -53.59
N TRP A 171 22.02 -8.45 -53.31
CA TRP A 171 21.94 -7.05 -53.70
C TRP A 171 22.17 -7.04 -55.21
N HIS A 172 21.08 -7.05 -55.96
CA HIS A 172 21.10 -6.76 -57.39
C HIS A 172 21.86 -5.44 -57.60
N ALA A 173 22.96 -5.55 -58.34
CA ALA A 173 23.68 -4.43 -58.90
C ALA A 173 22.75 -3.67 -59.85
N LEU A 174 22.23 -2.51 -59.40
CA LEU A 174 21.55 -1.53 -60.25
C LEU A 174 21.98 -0.10 -59.90
N VAL A 175 23.27 0.09 -59.61
CA VAL A 175 23.91 1.41 -59.55
C VAL A 175 25.08 1.50 -60.54
N ARG A 176 24.86 1.04 -61.78
CA ARG A 176 25.80 1.23 -62.91
C ARG A 176 25.08 1.48 -64.26
N GLN A 177 24.07 2.35 -64.29
CA GLN A 177 23.54 2.93 -65.54
C GLN A 177 23.09 4.40 -65.39
N VAL A 178 23.87 5.24 -64.70
CA VAL A 178 23.70 6.72 -64.76
C VAL A 178 24.97 7.41 -65.29
N SER A 179 25.64 6.80 -66.27
CA SER A 179 26.83 7.43 -66.88
C SER A 179 26.91 7.26 -68.40
N ASN A 180 25.79 7.08 -69.10
CA ASN A 180 25.86 7.08 -70.56
C ASN A 180 24.57 7.54 -71.25
N SER A 181 24.19 8.81 -71.06
CA SER A 181 23.27 9.53 -71.96
C SER A 181 23.37 11.05 -71.72
N LEU A 182 24.57 11.60 -71.89
CA LEU A 182 24.76 12.98 -72.33
C LEU A 182 25.82 12.91 -73.42
N GLU A 183 25.41 12.96 -74.69
CA GLU A 183 25.93 13.84 -75.74
C GLU A 183 25.44 13.44 -77.15
N LEU A 184 25.22 14.48 -77.97
CA LEU A 184 24.93 14.54 -79.42
C LEU A 184 23.44 14.45 -79.81
N GLN A 185 22.71 15.58 -79.84
CA GLN A 185 22.57 16.56 -80.95
C GLN A 185 21.87 16.00 -82.19
N ASP A 186 20.56 16.25 -82.30
CA ASP A 186 19.93 17.13 -83.30
C ASP A 186 18.48 17.48 -82.88
#